data_AF-A0A382SBM6-F1
#
_entry.id   AF-A0A382SBM6-F1
#
_cell.length_a   1.000
_cell.length_b   1.000
_cell.length_c   1.000
_cell.angle_alpha   90.00
_cell.angle_beta   90.00
_cell.angle_gamma   90.00
#
_symmetry.space_group_name_H-M   'P 1'
#
loop_
_entity.id
_entity.type
_entity.pdbx_description
1 polymer ?
#
loop_
_entity_poly.entity_id
_entity_poly.type
_entity_poly.pdbx_seq_one_letter_code
_entity_poly.pdbx_strand_id
1 'polypeptide(L)'
;MKQLKQRKQQILSPRSTRNEIETTIQFIGDFGLDKAKGLDLSNGGIGFELEEDIPFDMEFEVDGDLHQHRAYMVWMQRLKNGCSRFGFQFITGPTSSLPWLYKELDSDSQ
;
A
#
# COMPACT_ATOMS: atom_id res chain seq x y z
N MET A 1 14.50 -31.73 30.10
CA MET A 1 14.70 -31.79 28.63
C MET A 1 14.34 -30.41 28.07
N LYS A 2 15.30 -29.66 27.53
CA LYS A 2 15.06 -28.31 26.97
C LYS A 2 14.77 -28.46 25.47
N GLN A 3 13.57 -28.12 25.03
CA GLN A 3 13.23 -28.04 23.60
C GLN A 3 13.91 -26.81 22.98
N LEU A 4 14.80 -27.05 22.02
CA LEU A 4 15.37 -26.02 21.16
C LEU A 4 14.30 -25.56 20.16
N LYS A 5 13.80 -24.32 20.31
CA LYS A 5 13.05 -23.64 19.25
C LYS A 5 14.00 -23.39 18.07
N GLN A 6 13.87 -24.16 17.00
CA GLN A 6 14.53 -23.88 15.74
C GLN A 6 13.93 -22.59 15.15
N ARG A 7 14.65 -21.48 15.23
CA ARG A 7 14.38 -20.30 14.41
C ARG A 7 14.72 -20.67 12.97
N LYS A 8 13.71 -20.81 12.10
CA LYS A 8 13.93 -20.80 10.65
C LYS A 8 14.64 -19.49 10.31
N GLN A 9 15.90 -19.58 9.90
CA GLN A 9 16.62 -18.47 9.30
C GLN A 9 15.91 -18.17 7.98
N GLN A 10 15.10 -17.11 7.97
CA GLN A 10 14.53 -16.58 6.73
C GLN A 10 15.71 -16.10 5.88
N ILE A 11 15.95 -16.78 4.77
CA ILE A 11 16.97 -16.40 3.80
C ILE A 11 16.56 -15.01 3.29
N LEU A 12 17.33 -13.98 3.65
CA LEU A 12 17.12 -12.63 3.16
C LEU A 12 17.45 -12.62 1.66
N SER A 13 16.43 -12.66 0.81
CA SER A 13 16.59 -12.41 -0.62
C SER A 13 17.16 -10.99 -0.82
N PRO A 14 18.08 -10.79 -1.78
CA PRO A 14 18.56 -9.45 -2.11
C PRO A 14 17.38 -8.54 -2.42
N ARG A 15 17.40 -7.31 -1.88
CA ARG A 15 16.38 -6.30 -2.21
C ARG A 15 16.49 -6.00 -3.70
N SER A 16 15.35 -5.99 -4.40
CA SER A 16 15.31 -5.59 -5.80
C SER A 16 15.84 -4.17 -5.98
N THR A 17 16.47 -3.92 -7.12
CA THR A 17 16.91 -2.59 -7.54
C THR A 17 15.70 -1.67 -7.67
N ARG A 18 15.86 -0.40 -7.28
CA ARG A 18 14.84 0.63 -7.42
C ARG A 18 15.29 1.61 -8.49
N ASN A 19 14.49 1.72 -9.54
CA ASN A 19 14.70 2.69 -10.61
C ASN A 19 13.85 3.92 -10.33
N GLU A 20 14.38 5.09 -10.63
CA GLU A 20 13.61 6.33 -10.62
C GLU A 20 12.68 6.35 -11.83
N ILE A 21 11.43 6.78 -11.62
CA ILE A 21 10.41 6.90 -12.67
C ILE A 21 9.72 8.25 -12.51
N GLU A 22 9.35 8.85 -13.65
CA GLU A 22 8.55 10.07 -13.71
C GLU A 22 7.21 9.73 -14.35
N THR A 23 6.25 9.30 -13.54
CA THR A 23 4.90 8.92 -13.98
C THR A 23 3.85 9.32 -12.96
N THR A 24 2.61 9.46 -13.43
CA THR A 24 1.46 9.64 -12.55
C THR A 24 0.96 8.28 -12.09
N ILE A 25 0.72 8.15 -10.79
CA ILE A 25 0.17 6.93 -10.19
C ILE A 25 -1.24 7.21 -9.72
N GLN A 26 -2.21 6.46 -10.22
CA GLN A 26 -3.57 6.41 -9.70
C GLN A 26 -3.69 5.22 -8.76
N PHE A 27 -4.31 5.39 -7.60
CA PHE A 27 -4.51 4.29 -6.66
C PHE A 27 -5.77 4.51 -5.82
N ILE A 28 -6.32 3.41 -5.32
CA ILE A 28 -7.49 3.39 -4.45
C ILE A 28 -7.29 2.37 -3.34
N GLY A 29 -7.72 2.71 -2.13
CA GLY A 29 -7.78 1.77 -1.03
C GLY A 29 -8.91 0.77 -1.25
N ASP A 30 -8.60 -0.53 -1.21
CA ASP A 30 -9.60 -1.60 -1.29
C ASP A 30 -9.88 -2.15 0.12
N PHE A 31 -10.31 -1.26 1.01
CA PHE A 31 -10.66 -1.61 2.37
C PHE A 31 -12.00 -0.98 2.77
N GLY A 32 -12.77 -1.74 3.52
CA GLY A 32 -14.06 -1.30 4.07
C GLY A 32 -13.90 -0.76 5.49
N LEU A 33 -14.85 -1.12 6.34
CA LEU A 33 -14.77 -0.85 7.78
C LEU A 33 -13.84 -1.87 8.43
N ASP A 34 -12.74 -1.39 9.01
CA ASP A 34 -11.78 -2.22 9.75
C ASP A 34 -11.72 -1.82 11.23
N LYS A 35 -11.30 -2.76 12.08
CA LYS A 35 -11.14 -2.55 13.53
C LYS A 35 -9.66 -2.33 13.85
N ALA A 36 -9.34 -1.12 14.27
CA ALA A 36 -8.01 -0.75 14.73
C ALA A 36 -7.89 -0.78 16.25
N LYS A 37 -6.67 -1.05 16.73
CA LYS A 37 -6.28 -0.86 18.12
C LYS A 37 -5.70 0.55 18.29
N GLY A 38 -6.32 1.36 19.13
CA GLY A 38 -5.79 2.68 19.47
C GLY A 38 -4.46 2.59 20.21
N LEU A 39 -3.54 3.50 19.89
CA LEU A 39 -2.22 3.61 20.52
C LEU A 39 -2.16 4.82 21.45
N ASP A 40 -2.49 6.01 20.93
CA ASP A 40 -2.48 7.27 21.66
C ASP A 40 -3.52 8.26 21.09
N LEU A 41 -3.84 9.27 21.89
CA LEU A 41 -4.79 10.33 21.53
C LEU A 41 -4.30 11.66 22.09
N SER A 42 -4.41 12.70 21.26
CA SER A 42 -4.15 14.08 21.64
C SER A 42 -5.24 15.00 21.08
N ASN A 43 -5.22 16.29 21.46
CA ASN A 43 -6.11 17.28 20.89
C ASN A 43 -5.91 17.50 19.37
N GLY A 44 -4.79 17.06 18.82
CA GLY A 44 -4.44 17.23 17.39
C GLY A 44 -4.62 15.98 16.53
N GLY A 45 -4.87 14.80 17.13
CA GLY A 45 -4.98 13.55 16.36
C GLY A 45 -4.91 12.30 17.21
N ILE A 46 -5.04 11.15 16.55
CA ILE A 46 -5.07 9.80 17.12
C ILE A 46 -4.07 8.90 16.39
N GLY A 47 -3.31 8.10 17.15
CA GLY A 47 -2.51 7.00 16.64
C GLY A 47 -3.23 5.67 16.82
N PHE A 48 -3.17 4.77 15.83
CA PHE A 48 -3.72 3.43 15.91
C PHE A 48 -2.89 2.43 15.09
N GLU A 49 -3.04 1.14 15.38
CA GLU A 49 -2.45 0.03 14.65
C GLU A 49 -3.54 -0.92 14.14
N LEU A 50 -3.27 -1.60 13.03
CA LEU A 50 -4.08 -2.67 12.45
C LEU A 50 -3.30 -3.98 12.55
N GLU A 51 -4.03 -5.09 12.72
CA GLU A 51 -3.43 -6.43 12.70
C GLU A 51 -3.10 -6.90 11.28
N GLU A 52 -3.88 -6.44 10.30
CA GLU A 52 -3.72 -6.78 8.89
C GLU A 52 -3.27 -5.57 8.06
N ASP A 53 -2.50 -5.85 7.00
CA ASP A 53 -2.06 -4.83 6.07
C ASP A 53 -3.22 -4.34 5.19
N ILE A 54 -3.33 -3.03 5.00
CA ILE A 54 -4.37 -2.42 4.16
C ILE A 54 -4.02 -2.61 2.67
N PRO A 55 -4.87 -3.30 1.87
CA PRO A 55 -4.65 -3.44 0.44
C PRO A 55 -5.05 -2.18 -0.34
N PHE A 56 -4.28 -1.91 -1.38
CA PHE A 56 -4.53 -0.86 -2.36
C PHE A 56 -4.42 -1.45 -3.76
N ASP A 57 -5.30 -1.01 -4.66
CA ASP A 57 -5.13 -1.22 -6.09
C ASP A 57 -4.54 0.03 -6.72
N MET A 58 -3.62 -0.16 -7.65
CA MET A 58 -2.94 0.93 -8.33
C MET A 58 -2.79 0.67 -9.83
N GLU A 59 -2.79 1.77 -10.56
CA GLU A 59 -2.59 1.81 -11.99
C GLU A 59 -1.63 2.96 -12.35
N PHE A 60 -0.67 2.66 -13.20
CA PHE A 60 0.28 3.64 -13.74
C PHE A 60 0.88 3.14 -15.06
N GLU A 61 1.40 4.06 -15.86
CA GLU A 61 2.07 3.75 -17.12
C GLU A 61 3.58 3.96 -16.98
N VAL A 62 4.37 3.00 -17.46
CA VAL A 62 5.84 3.11 -17.56
C VAL A 62 6.25 2.63 -18.95
N ASP A 63 7.00 3.44 -19.68
CA ASP A 63 7.49 3.11 -21.02
C ASP A 63 6.40 2.69 -22.03
N GLY A 64 5.17 3.21 -21.86
CA GLY A 64 4.01 2.88 -22.70
C GLY A 64 3.23 1.64 -22.26
N ASP A 65 3.71 0.92 -21.24
CA ASP A 65 3.04 -0.26 -20.69
C ASP A 65 2.16 0.12 -19.50
N LEU A 66 0.90 -0.30 -19.54
CA LEU A 66 -0.05 -0.13 -18.44
C LEU A 66 0.22 -1.19 -17.36
N HIS A 67 0.53 -0.73 -16.16
CA HIS A 67 0.74 -1.58 -14.99
C HIS A 67 -0.46 -1.51 -14.06
N GLN A 68 -1.00 -2.67 -13.70
CA GLN A 68 -2.06 -2.82 -12.71
C GLN A 68 -1.59 -3.75 -11.60
N HIS A 69 -1.62 -3.26 -10.36
CA HIS A 69 -1.10 -3.98 -9.21
C HIS A 69 -1.99 -3.84 -7.99
N ARG A 70 -2.04 -4.91 -7.20
CA ARG A 70 -2.48 -4.87 -5.80
C ARG A 70 -1.25 -4.82 -4.89
N ALA A 71 -1.30 -4.03 -3.82
CA ALA A 71 -0.18 -3.89 -2.89
C ALA A 71 -0.62 -3.55 -1.47
N TYR A 72 0.26 -3.82 -0.52
CA TYR A 72 0.16 -3.34 0.86
C TYR A 72 1.01 -2.09 1.07
N MET A 73 0.49 -1.11 1.82
CA MET A 73 1.28 0.05 2.26
C MET A 73 2.19 -0.36 3.42
N VAL A 74 3.49 -0.31 3.19
CA VAL A 74 4.50 -0.74 4.18
C VAL A 74 4.99 0.43 5.03
N TRP A 75 4.97 1.65 4.49
CA TRP A 75 5.32 2.86 5.24
C TRP A 75 4.80 4.14 4.59
N MET A 76 4.69 5.17 5.41
CA MET A 76 4.40 6.55 5.00
C MET A 76 5.35 7.49 5.74
N GLN A 77 5.82 8.53 5.04
CA GLN A 77 6.62 9.60 5.62
C GLN A 77 6.08 10.95 5.20
N ARG A 78 5.77 11.82 6.16
CA ARG A 78 5.54 13.25 5.90
C ARG A 78 6.87 13.93 5.60
N LEU A 79 6.97 14.56 4.43
CA LEU A 79 8.13 15.32 4.00
C LEU A 79 8.05 16.76 4.51
N LYS A 80 9.20 17.44 4.59
CA LYS A 80 9.31 18.83 5.10
C LYS A 80 8.52 19.84 4.26
N ASN A 81 8.32 19.56 2.98
CA ASN A 81 7.56 20.40 2.07
C ASN A 81 6.04 20.20 2.17
N GLY A 82 5.57 19.38 3.11
CA GLY A 82 4.15 19.06 3.27
C GLY A 82 3.64 17.99 2.29
N CYS A 83 4.49 17.38 1.46
CA CYS A 83 4.12 16.18 0.71
C CYS A 83 4.18 14.94 1.61
N SER A 84 3.51 13.87 1.19
CA SER A 84 3.63 12.56 1.82
C SER A 84 4.30 11.61 0.83
N ARG A 85 5.29 10.84 1.30
CA ARG A 85 5.91 9.77 0.53
C ARG A 85 5.40 8.43 1.06
N PHE A 86 5.01 7.57 0.14
CA PHE A 86 4.44 6.27 0.45
C PHE A 86 5.36 5.17 -0.09
N GLY A 87 5.41 4.04 0.61
CA GLY A 87 6.08 2.85 0.14
C GLY A 87 5.14 1.66 0.18
N PHE A 88 5.03 0.99 -0.96
CA PHE A 88 4.17 -0.17 -1.14
C PHE A 88 4.99 -1.44 -1.41
N GLN A 89 4.40 -2.58 -1.10
CA GLN A 89 4.87 -3.90 -1.49
C GLN A 89 3.78 -4.58 -2.33
N PHE A 90 4.11 -4.90 -3.58
CA PHE A 90 3.23 -5.65 -4.46
C PHE A 90 2.91 -7.03 -3.88
N ILE A 91 1.67 -7.47 -4.06
CA ILE A 91 1.20 -8.79 -3.67
C ILE A 91 0.62 -9.52 -4.87
N THR A 92 0.65 -10.84 -4.80
CA THR A 92 0.01 -11.69 -5.80
C THR A 92 -1.48 -11.75 -5.55
N GLY A 93 -2.28 -11.28 -6.51
CA GLY A 93 -3.73 -11.35 -6.48
C GLY A 93 -4.32 -10.51 -7.60
N PRO A 94 -5.58 -10.75 -7.98
CA PRO A 94 -6.28 -9.86 -8.89
C PRO A 94 -6.42 -8.47 -8.25
N THR A 95 -6.31 -7.42 -9.06
CA THR A 95 -6.81 -6.10 -8.66
C THR A 95 -8.33 -6.17 -8.48
N SER A 96 -8.89 -5.38 -7.58
CA SER A 96 -10.35 -5.24 -7.51
C SER A 96 -10.89 -4.53 -8.75
N SER A 97 -12.20 -4.56 -8.94
CA SER A 97 -12.89 -3.77 -9.96
C SER A 97 -13.12 -2.31 -9.54
N LEU A 98 -12.70 -1.90 -8.34
CA LEU A 98 -12.93 -0.56 -7.82
C LEU A 98 -12.30 0.54 -8.69
N PRO A 99 -11.04 0.43 -9.16
CA PRO A 99 -10.46 1.49 -10.00
C PRO A 99 -11.28 1.75 -11.27
N TRP A 100 -11.80 0.70 -11.90
CA TRP A 100 -12.64 0.83 -13.09
C TRP A 100 -14.00 1.47 -12.76
N LEU A 101 -14.65 1.04 -11.68
CA LEU A 101 -15.94 1.62 -11.25
C LEU A 101 -15.84 3.12 -10.98
N TYR A 102 -14.76 3.58 -10.34
CA TYR A 102 -14.57 5.01 -10.08
C TYR A 102 -14.35 5.81 -11.36
N LYS A 103 -13.56 5.28 -12.30
CA LYS A 103 -13.35 5.94 -13.60
C LYS A 103 -14.64 6.07 -14.40
N GLU A 104 -15.50 5.05 -14.39
CA GLU A 104 -16.79 5.07 -15.07
C GLU A 104 -17.73 6.13 -14.47
N LEU A 105 -17.81 6.20 -13.13
CA LEU A 105 -18.61 7.21 -12.43
C LEU A 105 -18.10 8.64 -12.69
N ASP A 106 -16.78 8.83 -12.79
CA ASP A 106 -16.18 10.12 -13.13
C ASP A 106 -16.44 10.50 -14.59
N SER A 107 -16.49 9.53 -15.51
CA SER A 107 -16.79 9.79 -16.93
C SER A 107 -18.26 10.11 -17.19
N ASP A 108 -19.20 9.55 -16.42
CA ASP A 108 -20.64 9.85 -16.51
C ASP A 108 -21.01 11.23 -15.93
N SER A 109 -20.06 11.90 -15.30
CA SER A 109 -20.22 13.23 -14.69
C SER A 109 -19.80 14.39 -15.62
N GLN A 110 -19.47 14.11 -16.88
CA GLN A 110 -19.08 15.07 -17.93
C GLN A 110 -20.09 15.07 -19.09
#